data_AF-A0A352GHG0-F1
#
_entry.id   AF-A0A352GHG0-F1
#
_cell.length_a   1.000
_cell.length_b   1.000
_cell.length_c   1.000
_cell.angle_alpha   90.00
_cell.angle_beta   90.00
_cell.angle_gamma   90.00
#
_symmetry.space_group_name_H-M   'P 1'
#
loop_
_entity.id
_entity.type
_entity.pdbx_description
1 polymer ?
#
loop_
_entity_poly.entity_id
_entity_poly.type
_entity_poly.pdbx_seq_one_letter_code
_entity_poly.pdbx_strand_id
1 'polypeptide(L)' 'IFYRKGRSEKDGSGGQSKLWSIDLTGHNEREIPTPMDASDPAWSPLIP' A
#
# COMPACT_ATOMS: atom_id res chain seq x y z
N ILE A 1 -10.30 -1.98 3.77
CA ILE A 1 -8.98 -1.30 3.96
C ILE A 1 -7.97 -2.11 3.18
N PHE A 2 -7.09 -1.47 2.43
CA PHE A 2 -6.02 -2.11 1.67
C PHE A 2 -4.76 -1.23 1.68
N TYR A 3 -3.65 -1.73 1.16
CA TYR A 3 -2.40 -0.98 1.04
C TYR A 3 -2.07 -0.70 -0.43
N ARG A 4 -1.38 0.40 -0.71
CA ARG A 4 -0.84 0.72 -2.03
C ARG A 4 0.63 1.08 -1.90
N LYS A 5 1.46 0.44 -2.72
CA LYS A 5 2.90 0.73 -2.79
C LYS A 5 3.16 1.76 -3.89
N GLY A 6 3.88 2.82 -3.55
CA GLY A 6 4.41 3.77 -4.52
C GLY A 6 5.46 3.14 -5.42
N ARG A 7 5.84 3.83 -6.48
CA ARG A 7 6.91 3.37 -7.37
C ARG A 7 8.23 3.30 -6.59
N SER A 8 8.94 2.18 -6.72
CA SER A 8 10.32 2.06 -6.24
C SER A 8 11.27 2.48 -7.36
N GLU A 9 12.31 3.22 -7.02
CA GLU A 9 13.43 3.51 -7.91
C GLU A 9 14.43 2.35 -7.94
N LYS A 10 15.34 2.38 -8.92
CA LYS A 10 16.35 1.31 -9.12
C LYS A 10 17.36 1.21 -7.98
N ASP A 11 17.56 2.30 -7.24
CA ASP A 11 18.44 2.39 -6.08
C ASP A 11 17.78 1.92 -4.78
N GLY A 12 16.52 1.46 -4.84
CA GLY A 12 15.75 1.01 -3.68
C GLY A 12 15.09 2.14 -2.89
N SER A 13 15.24 3.40 -3.32
CA SER A 13 14.50 4.53 -2.76
C SER A 13 13.05 4.57 -3.27
N GLY A 14 12.18 5.28 -2.54
CA GLY A 14 10.75 5.30 -2.82
C GLY A 14 10.05 4.03 -2.31
N GLY A 15 9.06 3.53 -3.05
CA GLY A 15 8.36 2.29 -2.68
C GLY A 15 7.53 2.39 -1.40
N GLN A 16 7.20 3.61 -0.96
CA GLN A 16 6.42 3.86 0.26
C GLN A 16 5.05 3.19 0.16
N SER A 17 4.72 2.40 1.17
CA SER A 17 3.42 1.77 1.29
C SER A 17 2.51 2.68 2.10
N LYS A 18 1.30 2.95 1.62
CA LYS A 18 0.29 3.75 2.31
C LYS A 18 -1.00 2.96 2.50
N LEU A 19 -1.73 3.24 3.58
CA LEU A 19 -3.05 2.64 3.83
C LEU A 19 -4.14 3.45 3.14
N TRP A 20 -5.07 2.73 2.51
CA TRP A 20 -6.23 3.28 1.83
C TRP A 20 -7.50 2.63 2.37
N SER A 21 -8.53 3.45 2.56
CA SER A 21 -9.89 2.95 2.73
C SER A 21 -10.71 3.28 1.50
N ILE A 22 -11.60 2.36 1.17
CA ILE A 22 -12.58 2.48 0.10
C ILE A 22 -13.92 2.05 0.69
N ASP A 23 -14.99 2.63 0.17
CA ASP A 23 -16.32 2.17 0.49
C ASP A 23 -16.62 0.83 -0.18
N LEU A 24 -17.74 0.21 0.19
CA LEU A 24 -18.18 -1.05 -0.38
C LEU A 24 -18.51 -0.95 -1.88
N THR A 25 -18.71 0.27 -2.39
CA THR A 25 -19.01 0.51 -3.81
C THR A 25 -17.76 0.57 -4.68
N GLY A 26 -16.59 0.83 -4.08
CA GLY A 26 -15.33 0.91 -4.81
C GLY A 26 -15.01 2.28 -5.37
N HIS A 27 -15.67 3.36 -4.92
CA HIS A 27 -15.51 4.70 -5.50
C HIS A 27 -14.92 5.73 -4.55
N ASN A 28 -15.18 5.60 -3.24
CA ASN A 28 -14.73 6.59 -2.26
C ASN A 28 -13.39 6.21 -1.65
N GLU A 29 -12.33 6.29 -2.45
CA GLU A 29 -10.96 6.07 -2.00
C GLU A 29 -10.43 7.26 -1.20
N ARG A 30 -9.88 6.98 -0.01
CA ARG A 30 -9.16 7.97 0.80
C ARG A 30 -7.91 7.36 1.41
N GLU A 31 -6.83 8.14 1.44
CA GLU A 31 -5.61 7.81 2.15
C GLU A 31 -5.84 7.93 3.66
N ILE A 32 -5.35 6.96 4.42
CA ILE A 32 -5.35 7.00 5.88
C ILE A 32 -3.97 7.52 6.32
N PRO A 33 -3.88 8.67 7.00
CA PRO A 33 -2.61 9.19 7.48
C PRO A 33 -2.04 8.25 8.55
N THR A 34 -0.83 7.75 8.31
CA THR A 34 -0.06 6.91 9.25
C THR A 34 1.25 7.61 9.61
N PRO A 35 1.76 7.46 10.85
CA PRO A 35 3.04 8.07 11.26
C PRO A 35 4.26 7.58 10.46
N MET A 36 4.14 6.38 9.87
CA MET A 36 5.17 5.69 9.09
C MET A 36 4.52 4.96 7.91
N ASP A 37 5.32 4.38 7.02
CA ASP A 37 4.82 3.58 5.91
C ASP A 37 4.12 2.30 6.39
N ALA A 38 3.13 1.85 5.63
CA ALA A 38 2.38 0.65 5.89
C ALA A 38 3.26 -0.60 5.66
N SER A 39 3.12 -1.61 6.52
CA SER A 39 3.78 -2.90 6.30
C SER A 39 3.11 -3.66 5.15
N ASP A 40 3.91 -4.28 4.29
CA ASP A 40 3.43 -5.18 3.24
C ASP A 40 2.85 -6.46 3.91
N PRO A 41 1.54 -6.72 3.83
CA PRO A 41 0.90 -7.81 4.54
C PRO A 41 1.02 -9.17 3.82
N ALA A 42 2.13 -9.44 3.13
CA ALA A 42 2.31 -10.68 2.39
C ALA A 42 2.45 -11.89 3.34
N TRP A 43 1.37 -12.68 3.49
CA TRP A 43 1.37 -13.95 4.26
C TRP A 43 2.04 -15.12 3.52
N SER A 44 2.47 -14.92 2.28
CA SER A 44 3.33 -15.83 1.52
C SER A 44 3.89 -15.12 0.26
N PRO A 45 5.05 -15.53 -0.28
CA PRO A 45 5.53 -15.04 -1.56
C PRO A 45 4.61 -15.47 -2.72
N LEU A 46 4.61 -14.71 -3.81
CA LEU A 46 4.00 -15.16 -5.08
C LEU A 46 4.69 -16.45 -5.53
N ILE A 47 3.89 -17.51 -5.73
CA ILE A 47 4.37 -18.77 -6.30
C ILE A 47 4.62 -18.54 -7.81
N PRO A 48 5.78 -18.97 -8.36
CA PRO A 48 6.14 -18.79 -9.76
C PRO A 48 5.15 -19.43 -10.75
#